data_AF-A0A8J7QVB2-F1
#
_entry.id   AF-A0A8J7QVB2-F1
#
_cell.length_a   1.000
_cell.length_b   1.000
_cell.length_c   1.000
_cell.angle_alpha   90.00
_cell.angle_beta   90.00
_cell.angle_gamma   90.00
#
_symmetry.space_group_name_H-M   'P 1'
#
loop_
_entity.id
_entity.type
_entity.pdbx_description
1 polymer ?
#
loop_
_entity_poly.entity_id
_entity_poly.type
_entity_poly.pdbx_seq_one_letter_code
_entity_poly.pdbx_strand_id
1 'polypeptide(L)'
;MVERCTTVQFFSVTAVPLALYVTIPLCGWRSAFVFAAALSAYAFLMNLPVKMYRPARPQKISLFLAGVVRGLFSRTNIGLFAVRILVAIIIFGVMHPQLSLPMVHKPSFHPETVWPMFSLYAFGMFLGALALPRMARRLPESQPGILGGAMLLCAVALLASASSLAAIGTGFLCIGAGSGILITQDTAHASMAATPETHGTTMSACSPFSDLGNP
;
A
#
# COMPACT_ATOMS: atom_id res chain seq x y z
N MET A 1 -15.36 -2.21 7.91
CA MET A 1 -15.49 -1.10 6.94
C MET A 1 -14.13 -0.72 6.35
N VAL A 2 -13.12 -0.47 7.19
CA VAL A 2 -11.72 -0.21 6.80
C VAL A 2 -11.15 -1.25 5.83
N GLU A 3 -11.34 -2.54 6.11
CA GLU A 3 -10.87 -3.64 5.24
C GLU A 3 -11.43 -3.59 3.81
N ARG A 4 -12.68 -3.13 3.64
CA ARG A 4 -13.30 -2.99 2.31
C ARG A 4 -12.70 -1.81 1.55
N CYS A 5 -12.42 -0.70 2.25
CA CYS A 5 -11.79 0.48 1.66
C CYS A 5 -10.34 0.19 1.22
N THR A 6 -9.54 -0.50 2.04
CA THR A 6 -8.17 -0.90 1.68
C THR A 6 -8.16 -1.89 0.51
N THR A 7 -9.09 -2.84 0.49
CA THR A 7 -9.23 -3.80 -0.63
C THR A 7 -9.56 -3.08 -1.95
N VAL A 8 -10.48 -2.11 -1.94
CA VAL A 8 -10.84 -1.31 -3.13
C VAL A 8 -9.66 -0.42 -3.56
N GLN A 9 -8.92 0.13 -2.61
CA GLN A 9 -7.71 0.89 -2.90
C GLN A 9 -6.66 0.03 -3.62
N PHE A 10 -6.34 -1.16 -3.11
CA PHE A 10 -5.36 -2.05 -3.75
C PHE A 10 -5.83 -2.59 -5.10
N PHE A 11 -7.13 -2.87 -5.26
CA PHE A 11 -7.70 -3.21 -6.55
C PHE A 11 -7.47 -2.07 -7.57
N SER A 12 -7.72 -0.83 -7.17
CA SER A 12 -7.53 0.35 -8.02
C SER A 12 -6.06 0.54 -8.41
N VAL A 13 -5.15 0.35 -7.46
CA VAL A 13 -3.69 0.38 -7.69
C VAL A 13 -3.21 -0.77 -8.60
N THR A 14 -3.97 -1.86 -8.72
CA THR A 14 -3.69 -2.97 -9.64
C THR A 14 -4.22 -2.70 -11.05
N ALA A 15 -5.44 -2.18 -11.15
CA ALA A 15 -6.12 -1.98 -12.42
C ALA A 15 -5.51 -0.83 -13.25
N VAL A 16 -5.05 0.24 -12.60
CA VAL A 16 -4.51 1.43 -13.28
C VAL A 16 -3.22 1.13 -14.06
N PRO A 17 -2.18 0.47 -13.51
CA PRO A 17 -0.98 0.11 -14.26
C PRO A 17 -1.25 -0.79 -15.47
N LEU A 18 -2.20 -1.73 -15.36
CA LEU A 18 -2.64 -2.56 -16.50
C LEU A 18 -3.34 -1.72 -17.58
N ALA A 19 -4.22 -0.80 -17.19
CA ALA A 19 -4.87 0.11 -18.12
C ALA A 19 -3.84 1.02 -18.82
N LEU A 20 -2.83 1.50 -18.09
CA LEU A 20 -1.74 2.32 -18.64
C LEU A 20 -0.80 1.52 -19.56
N TYR A 21 -0.52 0.25 -19.22
CA TYR A 21 0.25 -0.65 -20.07
C TYR A 21 -0.37 -0.82 -21.47
N VAL A 22 -1.71 -0.87 -21.55
CA VAL A 22 -2.42 -0.98 -22.83
C VAL A 22 -2.56 0.37 -23.53
N THR A 23 -2.83 1.45 -22.79
CA THR A 23 -3.17 2.75 -23.37
C THR A 23 -1.96 3.55 -23.83
N ILE A 24 -0.83 3.48 -23.13
CA ILE A 24 0.37 4.25 -23.49
C ILE A 24 0.95 3.86 -24.85
N PRO A 25 1.08 2.57 -25.22
CA PRO A 25 1.56 2.18 -26.55
C PRO A 25 0.61 2.60 -27.68
N LEU A 26 -0.70 2.63 -27.42
CA LEU A 26 -1.73 2.93 -28.43
C LEU A 26 -1.95 4.44 -28.62
N CYS A 27 -1.90 5.21 -27.54
CA CYS A 27 -2.33 6.62 -27.52
C CYS A 27 -1.19 7.58 -27.10
N GLY A 28 0.01 7.06 -26.85
CA GLY A 28 1.17 7.81 -26.38
C GLY A 28 1.14 8.15 -24.89
N TRP A 29 2.28 8.58 -24.35
CA TRP A 29 2.46 8.85 -22.92
C TRP A 29 1.51 9.94 -22.36
N ARG A 30 1.09 10.90 -23.19
CA ARG A 30 0.14 11.95 -22.80
C ARG A 30 -1.24 11.41 -22.41
N SER A 31 -1.62 10.24 -22.94
CA SER A 31 -2.89 9.59 -22.60
C SER A 31 -3.00 9.23 -21.11
N ALA A 32 -1.87 8.96 -20.44
CA ALA A 32 -1.85 8.70 -19.01
C ALA A 32 -2.35 9.90 -18.18
N PHE A 33 -1.98 11.13 -18.58
CA PHE A 33 -2.45 12.35 -17.92
C PHE A 33 -3.94 12.60 -18.16
N VAL A 34 -4.42 12.35 -19.39
CA VAL A 34 -5.84 12.48 -19.73
C VAL A 34 -6.66 11.46 -18.95
N PHE A 35 -6.18 10.22 -18.84
CA PHE A 35 -6.82 9.16 -18.06
C PHE A 35 -6.87 9.52 -16.57
N ALA A 36 -5.77 10.01 -16.00
CA ALA A 36 -5.73 10.49 -14.61
C ALA A 36 -6.70 11.67 -14.37
N ALA A 37 -6.76 12.62 -15.30
CA ALA A 37 -7.69 13.75 -15.24
C ALA A 37 -9.16 13.30 -15.30
N ALA A 38 -9.49 12.35 -16.18
CA ALA A 38 -10.84 11.80 -16.31
C ALA A 38 -11.27 11.05 -15.03
N LEU A 39 -10.40 10.21 -14.46
CA LEU A 39 -10.68 9.53 -13.19
C LEU A 39 -10.85 10.52 -12.04
N SER A 40 -10.03 11.57 -11.99
CA SER A 40 -10.13 12.62 -10.97
C SER A 40 -11.42 13.41 -11.10
N ALA A 41 -11.82 13.76 -12.31
CA ALA A 41 -13.10 14.44 -12.59
C ALA A 41 -14.29 13.54 -12.19
N TYR A 42 -14.25 12.26 -12.54
CA TYR A 42 -15.27 11.29 -12.13
C TYR A 42 -15.37 11.16 -10.60
N ALA A 43 -14.23 11.01 -9.92
CA ALA A 43 -14.17 10.96 -8.47
C ALA A 43 -14.71 12.24 -7.83
N PHE A 44 -14.40 13.41 -8.39
CA PHE A 44 -14.92 14.68 -7.91
C PHE A 44 -16.46 14.73 -8.04
N LEU A 45 -17.00 14.42 -9.23
CA LEU A 45 -18.45 14.44 -9.48
C LEU A 45 -19.20 13.47 -8.57
N MET A 46 -18.66 12.27 -8.34
CA MET A 46 -19.28 11.27 -7.47
C MET A 46 -19.22 11.64 -5.98
N ASN A 47 -18.29 12.49 -5.57
CA ASN A 47 -18.16 12.97 -4.20
C ASN A 47 -18.94 14.26 -3.91
N LEU A 48 -19.41 15.00 -4.94
CA LEU A 48 -20.26 16.19 -4.76
C LEU A 48 -21.47 15.99 -3.82
N PRO A 49 -22.25 14.89 -3.91
CA PRO A 49 -23.41 14.68 -3.05
C PRO A 49 -23.05 14.17 -1.64
N VAL A 50 -21.78 13.85 -1.37
CA VAL A 50 -21.37 13.28 -0.08
C VAL A 50 -21.39 14.38 0.98
N LYS A 51 -22.36 14.29 1.89
CA LYS A 51 -22.45 15.21 3.04
C LYS A 51 -21.25 14.98 3.96
N MET A 52 -20.35 15.95 4.02
CA MET A 52 -19.25 15.93 4.98
C MET A 52 -19.80 15.91 6.40
N TYR A 53 -19.34 14.94 7.20
CA TYR A 53 -19.58 14.93 8.63
C TYR A 53 -18.89 16.15 9.24
N ARG A 54 -19.68 17.07 9.82
CA ARG A 54 -19.12 18.18 10.60
C ARG A 54 -18.81 17.65 12.00
N PRO A 55 -17.55 17.73 12.47
CA PRO A 55 -17.23 17.34 13.83
C PRO A 55 -18.05 18.19 14.80
N ALA A 56 -18.59 17.56 15.85
CA ALA A 56 -19.44 18.22 16.83
C ALA A 56 -18.76 19.38 17.57
N ARG A 57 -17.41 19.41 17.56
CA ARG A 57 -16.59 20.50 18.11
C ARG A 57 -15.38 20.76 17.21
N PRO A 58 -14.96 22.03 17.04
CA PRO A 58 -13.70 22.34 16.40
C PRO A 58 -12.54 21.75 17.20
N GLN A 59 -11.76 20.85 16.59
CA GLN A 59 -10.56 20.32 17.23
C GLN A 59 -9.50 21.42 17.30
N LYS A 60 -8.98 21.66 18.51
CA LYS A 60 -7.83 22.56 18.70
C LYS A 60 -6.59 21.90 18.11
N ILE A 61 -5.83 22.64 17.30
CA ILE A 61 -4.56 22.18 16.69
C ILE A 61 -3.59 21.66 17.75
N SER A 62 -3.56 22.26 18.94
CA SER A 62 -2.72 21.80 20.06
C SER A 62 -3.10 20.40 20.56
N LEU A 63 -4.40 20.07 20.60
CA LEU A 63 -4.87 18.73 20.97
C LEU A 63 -4.59 17.71 19.87
N PHE A 64 -4.70 18.14 18.61
CA PHE A 64 -4.31 17.34 17.45
C PHE A 64 -2.82 16.97 17.52
N LEU A 65 -1.93 17.96 17.68
CA LEU A 65 -0.48 17.77 17.78
C LEU A 65 -0.09 16.92 19.00
N ALA A 66 -0.68 17.18 20.17
CA ALA A 66 -0.43 16.38 21.36
C ALA A 66 -0.88 14.93 21.16
N GLY A 67 -1.99 14.71 20.46
CA GLY A 67 -2.47 13.38 20.06
C GLY A 67 -1.54 12.67 19.09
N VAL A 68 -1.01 13.38 18.09
CA VAL A 68 0.01 12.85 17.16
C VAL A 68 1.28 12.47 17.91
N VAL A 69 1.83 13.34 18.76
CA VAL A 69 3.04 13.06 19.56
C VAL A 69 2.82 11.89 20.50
N ARG A 70 1.71 11.87 21.24
CA ARG A 70 1.37 10.73 22.12
C ARG A 70 1.18 9.43 21.32
N GLY A 71 0.63 9.54 20.11
CA GLY A 71 0.51 8.43 19.17
C GLY A 71 1.86 7.89 18.72
N LEU A 72 2.81 8.77 18.38
CA LEU A 72 4.16 8.43 17.93
C LEU A 72 4.97 7.67 18.99
N PHE A 73 4.84 8.06 20.26
CA PHE A 73 5.61 7.47 21.35
C PHE A 73 4.89 6.33 22.08
N SER A 74 3.72 5.89 21.61
CA SER A 74 3.02 4.72 22.15
C SER A 74 3.70 3.43 21.70
N ARG A 75 4.09 2.55 22.64
CA ARG A 75 4.74 1.26 22.34
C ARG A 75 3.97 0.40 21.33
N THR A 76 2.63 0.40 21.43
CA THR A 76 1.76 -0.33 20.50
C THR A 76 1.83 0.26 19.09
N ASN A 77 1.93 1.58 18.96
CA ASN A 77 2.01 2.25 17.67
C ASN A 77 3.42 2.20 17.08
N ILE A 78 4.48 2.14 17.88
CA ILE A 78 5.86 2.00 17.39
C ILE A 78 6.03 0.73 16.55
N GLY A 79 5.45 -0.40 16.98
CA GLY A 79 5.47 -1.64 16.19
C GLY A 79 4.73 -1.49 14.86
N LEU A 80 3.59 -0.81 14.87
CA LEU A 80 2.80 -0.49 13.69
C LEU A 80 3.55 0.46 12.73
N PHE A 81 4.22 1.48 13.25
CA PHE A 81 5.08 2.39 12.49
C PHE A 81 6.27 1.66 11.87
N ALA A 82 6.92 0.77 12.61
CA ALA A 82 8.05 -0.01 12.11
C ALA A 82 7.63 -0.88 10.91
N VAL A 83 6.44 -1.48 10.95
CA VAL A 83 5.89 -2.25 9.82
C VAL A 83 5.65 -1.35 8.61
N ARG A 84 5.06 -0.16 8.78
CA ARG A 84 4.85 0.77 7.65
C ARG A 84 6.13 1.29 7.04
N ILE A 85 7.11 1.66 7.86
CA ILE A 85 8.43 2.11 7.39
C ILE A 85 9.14 0.96 6.66
N LEU A 86 9.12 -0.26 7.22
CA LEU A 86 9.71 -1.43 6.57
C LEU A 86 9.07 -1.70 5.21
N VAL A 87 7.74 -1.69 5.15
CA VAL A 87 6.99 -1.90 3.90
C VAL A 87 7.29 -0.77 2.91
N ALA A 88 7.36 0.48 3.35
CA ALA A 88 7.71 1.61 2.49
C ALA A 88 9.16 1.52 1.96
N ILE A 89 10.13 1.15 2.79
CA ILE A 89 11.52 0.91 2.37
C ILE A 89 11.58 -0.23 1.34
N ILE A 90 10.82 -1.30 1.53
CA ILE A 90 10.78 -2.41 0.56
C ILE A 90 10.15 -1.93 -0.76
N ILE A 91 9.05 -1.19 -0.71
CA ILE A 91 8.33 -0.72 -1.91
C ILE A 91 9.15 0.34 -2.67
N PHE A 92 9.51 1.42 -2.01
CA PHE A 92 10.14 2.58 -2.64
C PHE A 92 11.67 2.49 -2.65
N GLY A 93 12.28 1.88 -1.65
CA GLY A 93 13.74 1.73 -1.56
C GLY A 93 14.29 0.48 -2.27
N VAL A 94 13.53 -0.61 -2.36
CA VAL A 94 13.96 -1.85 -3.03
C VAL A 94 13.24 -2.04 -4.36
N MET A 95 11.91 -2.00 -4.41
CA MET A 95 11.19 -2.33 -5.65
C MET A 95 11.33 -1.26 -6.74
N HIS A 96 11.17 0.03 -6.41
CA HIS A 96 11.25 1.09 -7.41
C HIS A 96 12.65 1.19 -8.07
N PRO A 97 13.77 1.09 -7.33
CA PRO A 97 15.11 1.03 -7.91
C PRO A 97 15.39 -0.30 -8.59
N GLN A 98 14.92 -1.45 -8.07
CA GLN A 98 15.11 -2.75 -8.74
C GLN A 98 14.22 -2.93 -9.98
N LEU A 99 13.19 -2.13 -10.19
CA LEU A 99 12.48 -2.09 -11.48
C LEU A 99 13.23 -1.23 -12.51
N SER A 100 13.95 -0.20 -12.08
CA SER A 100 14.63 0.76 -12.95
C SER A 100 16.10 0.44 -13.23
N LEU A 101 16.84 -0.15 -12.29
CA LEU A 101 18.28 -0.46 -12.40
C LEU A 101 18.62 -1.68 -13.26
N PRO A 102 17.89 -2.81 -13.21
CA PRO A 102 18.16 -3.96 -14.09
C PRO A 102 17.90 -3.67 -15.56
N MET A 103 17.07 -2.67 -15.88
CA MET A 103 16.87 -2.18 -17.26
C MET A 103 18.16 -1.60 -17.85
N VAL A 104 19.06 -1.12 -16.99
CA VAL A 104 20.35 -0.54 -17.39
C VAL A 104 21.44 -1.60 -17.49
N HIS A 105 21.34 -2.72 -16.76
CA HIS A 105 22.45 -3.68 -16.60
C HIS A 105 22.17 -5.09 -17.13
N LYS A 106 20.93 -5.43 -17.49
CA LYS A 106 20.55 -6.72 -18.08
C LYS A 106 19.78 -6.50 -19.39
N PRO A 107 20.43 -6.61 -20.56
CA PRO A 107 19.81 -6.33 -21.87
C PRO A 107 18.64 -7.26 -22.23
N SER A 108 18.40 -8.31 -21.45
CA SER A 108 17.27 -9.23 -21.61
C SER A 108 15.94 -8.73 -21.04
N PHE A 109 15.91 -7.58 -20.34
CA PHE A 109 14.69 -7.03 -19.75
C PHE A 109 14.20 -5.80 -20.54
N HIS A 110 13.05 -5.93 -21.19
CA HIS A 110 12.44 -4.83 -21.92
C HIS A 110 11.77 -3.80 -20.97
N PRO A 111 11.89 -2.48 -21.24
CA PRO A 111 11.19 -1.39 -20.52
C PRO A 111 9.71 -1.66 -20.21
N GLU A 112 9.05 -2.34 -21.14
CA GLU A 112 7.63 -2.67 -21.08
C GLU A 112 7.26 -3.67 -19.98
N THR A 113 8.23 -4.44 -19.46
CA THR A 113 7.99 -5.44 -18.41
C THR A 113 7.81 -4.87 -17.01
N VAL A 114 8.11 -3.58 -16.79
CA VAL A 114 7.97 -2.92 -15.48
C VAL A 114 6.51 -2.83 -15.05
N TRP A 115 5.61 -2.46 -15.95
CA TRP A 115 4.19 -2.26 -15.63
C TRP A 115 3.48 -3.57 -15.24
N PRO A 116 3.69 -4.70 -15.94
CA PRO A 116 3.20 -6.00 -15.49
C PRO A 116 3.74 -6.41 -14.11
N MET A 117 5.01 -6.15 -13.79
CA MET A 117 5.60 -6.50 -12.49
C MET A 117 5.01 -5.67 -11.35
N PHE A 118 4.79 -4.37 -11.58
CA PHE A 118 4.10 -3.51 -10.62
C PHE A 118 2.63 -3.95 -10.43
N SER A 119 1.98 -4.39 -11.51
CA SER A 119 0.61 -4.95 -11.45
C SER A 119 0.56 -6.24 -10.64
N LEU A 120 1.54 -7.14 -10.79
CA LEU A 120 1.64 -8.38 -9.99
C LEU A 120 1.81 -8.08 -8.50
N TYR A 121 2.63 -7.09 -8.17
CA TYR A 121 2.77 -6.62 -6.79
C TYR A 121 1.45 -6.06 -6.22
N ALA A 122 0.78 -5.17 -6.97
CA ALA A 122 -0.50 -4.61 -6.54
C ALA A 122 -1.59 -5.69 -6.40
N PHE A 123 -1.61 -6.66 -7.32
CA PHE A 123 -2.49 -7.82 -7.25
C PHE A 123 -2.21 -8.68 -6.02
N GLY A 124 -0.94 -8.89 -5.69
CA GLY A 124 -0.51 -9.51 -4.44
C GLY A 124 -1.07 -8.78 -3.24
N MET A 125 -0.95 -7.44 -3.17
CA MET A 125 -1.52 -6.64 -2.07
C MET A 125 -3.02 -6.84 -1.94
N PHE A 126 -3.74 -6.84 -3.07
CA PHE A 126 -5.17 -7.12 -3.08
C PHE A 126 -5.49 -8.51 -2.51
N LEU A 127 -4.78 -9.57 -2.94
CA LEU A 127 -4.98 -10.92 -2.43
C LEU A 127 -4.68 -11.02 -0.93
N GLY A 128 -3.58 -10.40 -0.47
CA GLY A 128 -3.20 -10.37 0.94
C GLY A 128 -4.25 -9.68 1.81
N ALA A 129 -4.72 -8.50 1.38
CA ALA A 129 -5.79 -7.77 2.05
C ALA A 129 -7.12 -8.56 2.08
N LEU A 130 -7.44 -9.26 0.99
CA LEU A 130 -8.64 -10.09 0.88
C LEU A 130 -8.55 -11.37 1.76
N ALA A 131 -7.34 -11.90 1.96
CA ALA A 131 -7.10 -13.09 2.77
C ALA A 131 -7.19 -12.78 4.28
N LEU A 132 -6.80 -11.58 4.71
CA LEU A 132 -6.69 -11.21 6.11
C LEU A 132 -7.97 -11.47 6.93
N PRO A 133 -9.20 -11.08 6.51
CA PRO A 133 -10.41 -11.34 7.29
C PRO A 133 -10.71 -12.83 7.47
N ARG A 134 -10.26 -13.69 6.53
CA ARG A 134 -10.39 -15.14 6.65
C ARG A 134 -9.35 -15.71 7.60
N MET A 135 -8.13 -15.19 7.55
CA MET A 135 -7.05 -15.57 8.46
C MET A 135 -7.37 -15.17 9.91
N ALA A 136 -7.85 -13.95 10.13
CA ALA A 136 -8.21 -13.44 11.46
C ALA A 136 -9.34 -14.24 12.14
N ARG A 137 -10.17 -14.94 11.37
CA ARG A 137 -11.20 -15.86 11.92
C ARG A 137 -10.65 -17.21 12.39
N ARG A 138 -9.47 -17.59 11.90
CA ARG A 138 -8.91 -18.95 12.09
C ARG A 138 -7.60 -18.95 12.87
N LEU A 139 -6.89 -17.83 12.91
CA LEU A 139 -5.58 -17.69 13.51
C LEU A 139 -5.63 -16.69 14.69
N PRO A 140 -4.77 -16.85 15.70
CA PRO A 140 -4.53 -15.85 16.73
C PRO A 140 -4.11 -14.50 16.14
N GLU A 141 -4.45 -13.40 16.83
CA GLU A 141 -4.29 -12.01 16.37
C GLU A 141 -2.88 -11.65 15.87
N SER A 142 -1.83 -12.24 16.45
CA SER A 142 -0.43 -11.98 16.05
C SER A 142 0.02 -12.75 14.81
N GLN A 143 -0.62 -13.87 14.47
CA GLN A 143 -0.12 -14.78 13.43
C GLN A 143 -0.23 -14.24 12.00
N PRO A 144 -1.31 -13.54 11.59
CA PRO A 144 -1.37 -12.96 10.26
C PRO A 144 -0.21 -11.99 9.98
N GLY A 145 0.17 -11.18 10.98
CA GLY A 145 1.29 -10.25 10.87
C GLY A 145 2.63 -10.96 10.75
N ILE A 146 2.84 -12.02 11.54
CA ILE A 146 4.04 -12.86 11.42
C ILE A 146 4.12 -13.50 10.02
N LEU A 147 3.00 -14.01 9.50
CA LEU A 147 2.96 -14.59 8.16
C LEU A 147 3.29 -13.54 7.09
N GLY A 148 2.69 -12.36 7.17
CA GLY A 148 2.97 -11.26 6.24
C GLY A 148 4.45 -10.84 6.27
N GLY A 149 5.05 -10.74 7.46
CA GLY A 149 6.47 -10.45 7.62
C GLY A 149 7.38 -11.56 7.08
N ALA A 150 7.06 -12.83 7.34
CA ALA A 150 7.79 -13.97 6.80
C ALA A 150 7.72 -14.02 5.26
N MET A 151 6.55 -13.75 4.69
CA MET A 151 6.37 -13.66 3.24
C MET A 151 7.26 -12.57 2.62
N LEU A 152 7.35 -11.39 3.26
CA LEU A 152 8.25 -10.33 2.81
C LEU A 152 9.71 -10.75 2.83
N LEU A 153 10.18 -11.33 3.94
CA LEU A 153 11.58 -11.78 4.06
C LEU A 153 11.93 -12.84 3.02
N CYS A 154 11.08 -13.85 2.84
CA CYS A 154 11.27 -14.89 1.83
C CYS A 154 11.27 -14.31 0.42
N ALA A 155 10.39 -13.35 0.14
CA ALA A 155 10.29 -12.75 -1.18
C ALA A 155 11.47 -11.83 -1.51
N VAL A 156 12.00 -11.09 -0.53
CA VAL A 156 13.25 -10.32 -0.69
C VAL A 156 14.43 -11.26 -0.96
N ALA A 157 14.55 -12.37 -0.23
CA ALA A 157 15.59 -13.37 -0.47
C ALA A 157 15.47 -14.02 -1.86
N LEU A 158 14.24 -14.30 -2.30
CA LEU A 158 13.95 -14.81 -3.64
C LEU A 158 14.36 -13.79 -4.72
N LEU A 159 14.01 -12.51 -4.56
CA LEU A 159 14.39 -11.46 -5.51
C LEU A 159 15.91 -11.25 -5.57
N ALA A 160 16.60 -11.32 -4.43
CA ALA A 160 18.05 -11.19 -4.37
C ALA A 160 18.79 -12.29 -5.17
N SER A 161 18.17 -13.47 -5.30
CA SER A 161 18.72 -14.62 -6.02
C SER A 161 18.04 -14.87 -7.38
N ALA A 162 17.10 -14.03 -7.78
CA ALA A 162 16.29 -14.26 -8.97
C ALA A 162 17.09 -14.10 -10.27
N SER A 163 17.11 -15.17 -11.07
CA SER A 163 17.75 -15.20 -12.39
C SER A 163 16.77 -15.13 -13.56
N SER A 164 15.45 -15.26 -13.30
CA SER A 164 14.41 -15.31 -14.32
C SER A 164 13.26 -14.33 -14.05
N LEU A 165 12.58 -13.90 -15.12
CA LEU A 165 11.37 -13.06 -15.04
C LEU A 165 10.27 -13.71 -14.19
N ALA A 166 10.13 -15.03 -14.25
CA ALA A 166 9.13 -15.77 -13.47
C ALA A 166 9.45 -15.73 -11.96
N ALA A 167 10.72 -15.89 -11.58
CA ALA A 167 11.15 -15.77 -10.18
C ALA A 167 10.97 -14.34 -9.67
N ILE A 168 11.27 -13.35 -10.50
CA ILE A 168 11.02 -11.93 -10.20
C ILE A 168 9.53 -11.69 -9.98
N GLY A 169 8.67 -12.05 -10.94
CA GLY A 169 7.22 -11.86 -10.82
C GLY A 169 6.61 -12.56 -9.60
N THR A 170 7.11 -13.76 -9.27
CA THR A 170 6.70 -14.48 -8.04
C THR A 170 7.14 -13.72 -6.79
N GLY A 171 8.35 -13.18 -6.77
CA GLY A 171 8.84 -12.32 -5.69
C GLY A 171 7.98 -11.07 -5.51
N PHE A 172 7.64 -10.36 -6.60
CA PHE A 172 6.74 -9.19 -6.56
C PHE A 172 5.36 -9.55 -6.02
N LEU A 173 4.77 -10.67 -6.47
CA LEU A 173 3.48 -11.15 -5.98
C LEU A 173 3.51 -11.46 -4.47
N CYS A 174 4.56 -12.14 -4.00
CA CYS A 174 4.74 -12.48 -2.58
C CYS A 174 5.00 -11.24 -1.72
N ILE A 175 5.77 -10.27 -2.22
CA ILE A 175 5.96 -8.97 -1.55
C ILE A 175 4.62 -8.27 -1.43
N GLY A 176 3.87 -8.19 -2.52
CA GLY A 176 2.53 -7.63 -2.53
C GLY A 176 1.64 -8.27 -1.48
N ALA A 177 1.53 -9.59 -1.49
CA ALA A 177 0.67 -10.31 -0.54
C ALA A 177 1.08 -10.09 0.92
N GLY A 178 2.37 -10.15 1.24
CA GLY A 178 2.88 -9.83 2.58
C GLY A 178 2.57 -8.40 3.01
N SER A 179 2.84 -7.42 2.14
CA SER A 179 2.51 -6.01 2.36
C SER A 179 1.01 -5.79 2.56
N GLY A 180 0.16 -6.42 1.74
CA GLY A 180 -1.29 -6.30 1.82
C GLY A 180 -1.84 -6.81 3.16
N ILE A 181 -1.34 -7.94 3.65
CA ILE A 181 -1.68 -8.49 4.98
C ILE A 181 -1.26 -7.50 6.08
N LEU A 182 0.00 -7.07 6.06
CA LEU A 182 0.58 -6.20 7.08
C LEU A 182 -0.09 -4.82 7.13
N ILE A 183 -0.26 -4.15 5.99
CA ILE A 183 -0.90 -2.83 5.91
C ILE A 183 -2.36 -2.94 6.36
N THR A 184 -3.09 -3.96 5.92
CA THR A 184 -4.51 -4.08 6.28
C THR A 184 -4.69 -4.38 7.77
N GLN A 185 -3.85 -5.26 8.33
CA GLN A 185 -3.89 -5.58 9.76
C GLN A 185 -3.51 -4.36 10.61
N ASP A 186 -2.45 -3.66 10.22
CA ASP A 186 -2.03 -2.44 10.89
C ASP A 186 -3.12 -1.37 10.85
N THR A 187 -3.71 -1.13 9.68
CA THR A 187 -4.81 -0.16 9.54
C THR A 187 -6.03 -0.56 10.38
N ALA A 188 -6.32 -1.86 10.50
CA ALA A 188 -7.38 -2.36 11.38
C ALA A 188 -7.04 -2.13 12.86
N HIS A 189 -5.82 -2.44 13.30
CA HIS A 189 -5.37 -2.24 14.68
C HIS A 189 -5.33 -0.76 15.06
N ALA A 190 -4.80 0.11 14.19
CA ALA A 190 -4.80 1.56 14.37
C ALA A 190 -6.23 2.12 14.46
N SER A 191 -7.14 1.60 13.64
CA SER A 191 -8.56 1.96 13.69
C SER A 191 -9.25 1.50 14.98
N MET A 192 -8.86 0.36 15.56
CA MET A 192 -9.45 -0.15 16.82
C MET A 192 -8.86 0.53 18.06
N ALA A 193 -7.59 0.96 18.00
CA ALA A 193 -6.92 1.69 19.07
C ALA A 193 -7.38 3.16 19.19
N ALA A 194 -8.08 3.68 18.18
CA ALA A 194 -8.53 5.06 18.16
C ALA A 194 -9.98 5.20 18.67
N THR A 195 -10.25 6.26 19.44
CA THR A 195 -11.63 6.63 19.78
C THR A 195 -12.29 7.32 18.57
N PRO A 196 -13.62 7.39 18.48
CA PRO A 196 -14.30 8.08 17.37
C PRO A 196 -13.83 9.54 17.16
N GLU A 197 -13.38 10.19 18.24
CA GLU A 197 -12.84 11.56 18.21
C GLU A 197 -11.38 11.62 17.77
N THR A 198 -10.59 10.58 18.01
CA THR A 198 -9.17 10.51 17.63
C THR A 198 -8.90 9.63 16.40
N HIS A 199 -9.95 9.08 15.79
CA HIS A 199 -9.81 8.18 14.64
C HIS A 199 -9.09 8.86 13.47
N GLY A 200 -9.50 10.10 13.16
CA GLY A 200 -8.83 10.92 12.14
C GLY A 200 -7.36 11.23 12.49
N THR A 201 -7.06 11.58 13.74
CA THR A 201 -5.67 11.85 14.18
C THR A 201 -4.80 10.63 14.12
N THR A 202 -5.23 9.50 14.67
CA THR A 202 -4.47 8.25 14.68
C THR A 202 -4.22 7.73 13.27
N MET A 203 -5.25 7.72 12.41
CA MET A 203 -5.10 7.32 11.01
C MET A 203 -4.23 8.29 10.20
N SER A 204 -4.36 9.60 10.46
CA SER A 204 -3.51 10.62 9.83
C SER A 204 -2.05 10.53 10.28
N ALA A 205 -1.78 10.17 11.54
CA ALA A 205 -0.43 9.96 12.04
C ALA A 205 0.21 8.71 11.44
N CYS A 206 -0.58 7.67 11.11
CA CYS A 206 -0.10 6.48 10.42
C CYS A 206 0.25 6.72 8.94
N SER A 207 -0.30 7.77 8.29
CA SER A 207 -0.12 8.04 6.86
C SER A 207 1.27 8.55 6.44
N PRO A 208 1.88 9.58 7.06
CA PRO A 208 3.15 10.15 6.62
C PRO A 208 4.36 9.22 6.79
N PHE A 209 4.26 8.18 7.62
CA PHE A 209 5.34 7.17 7.73
C PHE A 209 5.42 6.22 6.54
N SER A 210 4.34 6.10 5.76
CA SER A 210 4.38 5.44 4.46
C SER A 210 5.15 6.28 3.43
N ASP A 211 5.18 7.61 3.60
CA ASP A 211 5.88 8.54 2.71
C ASP A 211 7.35 8.72 3.10
N LEU A 212 7.72 8.56 4.38
CA LEU A 212 9.12 8.62 4.84
C LEU A 212 10.03 7.54 4.25
N GLY A 213 9.47 6.44 3.75
CA GLY A 213 10.22 5.42 3.03
C GLY A 213 10.41 5.71 1.54
N ASN A 214 9.84 6.81 1.02
CA ASN A 214 9.96 7.27 -0.35
C ASN A 214 11.00 8.41 -0.42
N PRO A 215 12.30 8.10 -0.61
CA PRO A 215 13.34 9.14 -0.72
C PRO A 215 13.15 10.04 -1.95
#